data_AF-A0A239AGI7-F1
#
_entry.id   AF-A0A239AGI7-F1
#
_cell.length_a   1.000
_cell.length_b   1.000
_cell.length_c   1.000
_cell.angle_alpha   90.00
_cell.angle_beta   90.00
_cell.angle_gamma   90.00
#
_symmetry.space_group_name_H-M   'P 1'
#
loop_
_entity.id
_entity.type
_entity.pdbx_description
1 polymer ?
#
loop_
_entity_poly.entity_id
_entity_poly.type
_entity_poly.pdbx_seq_one_letter_code
_entity_poly.pdbx_strand_id
1 'polypeptide(L)' 'MSDNQDDKPLTIWEMLQSVFAAAFGVQSGKNRSRDFSRGKPSQFIILGLLFTAGFVLLIAAIVQLVLYFAGV' A
#
# COMPACT_ATOMS: atom_id res chain seq x y z
N MET A 1 -11.26 -16.93 28.91
CA MET A 1 -9.98 -16.41 28.37
C MET A 1 -10.29 -15.55 27.17
N SER A 2 -10.13 -14.22 27.27
CA SER A 2 -10.13 -13.32 26.12
C SER A 2 -8.74 -13.42 25.46
N ASP A 3 -8.66 -14.13 24.34
CA ASP A 3 -7.46 -14.23 23.52
C ASP A 3 -7.10 -12.81 23.05
N ASN A 4 -6.02 -12.24 23.57
CA ASN A 4 -5.55 -10.92 23.17
C ASN A 4 -5.10 -11.01 21.71
N GLN A 5 -5.95 -10.56 20.79
CA GLN A 5 -5.68 -10.49 19.34
C GLN A 5 -4.56 -9.50 18.99
N ASP A 6 -3.87 -8.97 20.00
CA ASP A 6 -2.99 -7.82 19.91
C ASP A 6 -1.50 -8.15 19.66
N ASP A 7 -1.12 -9.42 19.69
CA ASP A 7 0.28 -9.85 19.52
C ASP A 7 0.57 -10.50 18.16
N LYS A 8 -0.44 -10.64 17.30
CA LYS A 8 -0.25 -11.26 15.98
C LYS A 8 0.37 -10.27 14.99
N PRO A 9 1.43 -10.67 14.25
CA PRO A 9 2.02 -9.84 13.21
C PRO A 9 1.00 -9.55 12.11
N LEU A 10 1.12 -8.36 11.51
CA LEU A 10 0.22 -7.91 10.45
C LEU A 10 0.24 -8.86 9.25
N THR A 11 -0.94 -9.20 8.76
CA THR A 11 -1.06 -9.96 7.52
C THR A 11 -0.71 -9.08 6.30
N ILE A 12 -0.31 -9.72 5.20
CA ILE A 12 -0.02 -9.03 3.92
C ILE A 12 -1.24 -8.20 3.47
N TRP A 13 -2.44 -8.71 3.68
CA TRP A 13 -3.69 -8.06 3.27
C TRP A 13 -3.98 -6.79 4.07
N GLU A 14 -3.74 -6.81 5.39
CA GLU A 14 -3.86 -5.63 6.24
C GLU A 14 -2.83 -4.56 5.90
N MET A 15 -1.58 -4.95 5.61
CA MET A 15 -0.54 -4.03 5.17
C MET A 15 -0.91 -3.37 3.84
N LEU A 16 -1.47 -4.14 2.90
CA LEU A 16 -1.91 -3.63 1.61
C LEU A 16 -3.02 -2.57 1.79
N GLN A 17 -4.03 -2.84 2.62
CA GLN A 17 -5.08 -1.87 2.93
C GLN A 17 -4.54 -0.58 3.56
N SER A 18 -3.60 -0.70 4.51
CA SER A 18 -2.97 0.46 5.13
C SER A 18 -2.20 1.32 4.11
N VAL A 19 -1.50 0.70 3.16
CA VAL A 19 -0.77 1.40 2.09
C VAL A 19 -1.72 2.12 1.14
N PHE A 20 -2.82 1.49 0.75
CA PHE A 20 -3.87 2.14 -0.06
C PHE A 20 -4.50 3.33 0.69
N ALA A 21 -4.87 3.16 1.96
CA ALA A 21 -5.45 4.24 2.77
C ALA A 21 -4.48 5.43 2.90
N ALA A 22 -3.18 5.16 3.07
CA ALA A 22 -2.15 6.18 3.10
C ALA A 22 -1.97 6.86 1.73
N ALA A 23 -2.02 6.13 0.62
CA ALA A 23 -1.94 6.69 -0.74
C ALA A 23 -3.11 7.64 -1.06
N PHE A 24 -4.30 7.36 -0.55
CA PHE A 24 -5.46 8.27 -0.66
C PHE A 24 -5.48 9.40 0.39
N GLY A 25 -4.45 9.49 1.25
CA GLY A 25 -4.33 10.52 2.29
C GLY A 25 -5.25 10.33 3.51
N VAL A 26 -6.03 9.25 3.55
CA VAL A 26 -7.04 8.96 4.58
C VAL A 26 -6.59 7.83 5.52
N GLN A 27 -5.36 7.91 6.01
CA GLN A 27 -4.88 6.96 7.02
C GLN A 27 -5.47 7.29 8.39
N SER A 28 -6.33 6.41 8.93
CA SER A 28 -6.90 6.57 10.27
C SER A 28 -5.81 6.46 11.35
N GLY A 29 -5.98 7.16 12.47
CA GLY A 29 -5.07 7.08 13.62
C GLY A 29 -4.94 5.65 14.19
N LYS A 30 -6.00 4.85 14.11
CA LYS A 30 -6.00 3.43 14.50
C LYS A 30 -5.10 2.59 13.58
N ASN A 31 -5.20 2.77 12.26
CA ASN A 31 -4.32 2.09 11.30
C ASN A 31 -2.87 2.49 11.53
N ARG A 32 -2.60 3.80 11.67
CA ARG A 32 -1.26 4.30 11.97
C ARG A 32 -0.68 3.69 13.25
N SER A 33 -1.44 3.74 14.35
CA SER A 33 -1.00 3.18 15.63
C SER A 33 -0.69 1.68 15.52
N ARG A 34 -1.57 0.90 14.86
CA ARG A 34 -1.36 -0.54 14.61
C ARG A 34 -0.12 -0.80 13.74
N ASP A 35 0.03 -0.06 12.65
CA ASP A 35 1.10 -0.21 11.67
C ASP A 35 2.47 0.09 12.29
N PHE A 36 2.56 1.14 13.11
CA PHE A 36 3.80 1.57 13.76
C PHE A 36 4.07 0.87 15.11
N SER A 37 3.09 0.19 15.71
CA SER A 37 3.30 -0.63 16.91
C SER A 37 3.65 -2.09 16.59
N ARG A 38 3.17 -2.63 15.46
CA ARG A 38 3.34 -4.06 15.11
C ARG A 38 4.12 -4.33 13.83
N GLY A 39 4.33 -3.32 12.99
CA GLY A 39 5.06 -3.44 11.72
C GLY A 39 6.42 -2.75 11.76
N LYS A 40 7.38 -3.26 10.98
CA LYS A 40 8.70 -2.62 10.82
C LYS A 40 8.61 -1.50 9.76
N PRO A 41 9.19 -0.30 10.00
CA PRO A 41 9.16 0.80 9.02
C PRO A 41 9.67 0.41 7.62
N SER A 42 10.66 -0.49 7.54
CA SER A 42 11.20 -0.98 6.27
C SER A 42 10.17 -1.70 5.40
N GLN A 43 9.21 -2.42 5.99
CA GLN A 43 8.18 -3.14 5.23
C GLN A 43 7.23 -2.16 4.52
N PHE A 44 6.85 -1.07 5.20
CA PHE A 44 6.02 -0.03 4.62
C PHE A 44 6.74 0.76 3.53
N ILE A 45 8.04 1.02 3.69
CA ILE A 45 8.86 1.67 2.66
C ILE A 45 8.92 0.80 1.40
N ILE A 46 9.19 -0.51 1.55
CA ILE A 46 9.27 -1.43 0.42
C ILE A 46 7.90 -1.53 -0.29
N LEU A 47 6.82 -1.71 0.45
CA LEU A 47 5.46 -1.76 -0.14
C LEU A 47 5.11 -0.44 -0.84
N GLY A 48 5.42 0.70 -0.23
CA GLY A 48 5.19 2.01 -0.80
C GLY A 48 5.97 2.21 -2.11
N LEU A 49 7.25 1.84 -2.13
CA LEU A 49 8.09 1.95 -3.32
C LEU A 49 7.58 1.06 -4.46
N LEU A 50 7.22 -0.19 -4.15
CA LEU A 50 6.65 -1.12 -5.12
C LEU A 50 5.32 -0.60 -5.68
N PHE A 51 4.45 -0.08 -4.80
CA PHE A 51 3.19 0.52 -5.21
C PHE A 51 3.40 1.72 -6.12
N THR A 52 4.27 2.66 -5.76
CA THR A 52 4.58 3.83 -6.58
C THR A 52 5.19 3.45 -7.92
N ALA A 53 6.14 2.52 -7.95
CA ALA A 53 6.74 2.04 -9.20
C ALA A 53 5.69 1.39 -10.10
N GLY A 54 4.84 0.51 -9.54
CA GLY A 54 3.73 -0.12 -10.26
C GLY A 54 2.73 0.91 -10.80
N PHE A 55 2.41 1.93 -10.02
CA PHE A 55 1.52 3.02 -10.44
C PHE A 55 2.09 3.82 -11.62
N VAL A 56 3.37 4.17 -11.59
CA VAL A 56 4.05 4.83 -12.70
C VAL A 56 4.05 3.96 -13.96
N LEU A 57 4.38 2.67 -13.82
CA LEU A 57 4.35 1.72 -14.94
C LEU A 57 2.94 1.56 -15.52
N LEU A 58 1.91 1.53 -14.66
CA LEU A 58 0.51 1.47 -15.09
C LEU A 58 0.14 2.71 -15.92
N ILE A 59 0.47 3.92 -15.45
CA ILE A 59 0.23 5.15 -16.21
C ILE A 59 1.00 5.10 -17.53
N ALA A 60 2.27 4.71 -17.52
CA ALA A 60 3.07 4.59 -18.73
C ALA A 60 2.45 3.60 -19.72
N ALA A 61 1.97 2.45 -19.26
CA ALA A 61 1.30 1.45 -20.09
C ALA A 61 -0.01 2.00 -20.69
N ILE A 62 -0.80 2.75 -19.91
CA ILE A 62 -2.01 3.42 -20.41
C ILE A 62 -1.65 4.44 -21.48
N VAL A 63 -0.63 5.28 -21.26
CA VAL A 63 -0.16 6.26 -22.24
C VAL A 63 0.28 5.56 -23.52
N GLN A 64 1.09 4.51 -23.41
CA GLN A 64 1.53 3.71 -24.58
C GLN A 64 0.35 3.10 -25.33
N LEU A 65 -0.65 2.57 -24.61
CA LEU A 65 -1.86 2.02 -25.20
C LEU A 65 -2.66 3.09 -25.97
N VAL A 66 -2.80 4.28 -25.38
CA VAL A 66 -3.47 5.42 -26.01
C VAL A 66 -2.72 5.87 -27.26
N LEU A 67 -1.39 5.99 -27.21
CA LEU A 67 -0.57 6.37 -28.37
C LEU A 67 -0.69 5.33 -29.50
N TYR A 68 -0.64 4.04 -29.15
CA TYR A 68 -0.86 2.95 -30.10
C TYR A 68 -2.20 3.07 -30.84
N PHE A 69 -3.29 3.38 -30.13
CA PHE A 69 -4.61 3.58 -30.76
C PHE A 69 -4.76 4.94 -31.45
N ALA A 70 -4.00 5.95 -31.04
CA ALA A 70 -3.97 7.26 -31.69
C ALA A 70 -3.18 7.25 -33.01
N GLY A 71 -2.39 6.20 -33.26
CA GLY A 71 -1.60 6.04 -34.49
C GLY A 71 -0.37 6.96 -34.54
N VAL A 72 0.13 7.40 -33.38
CA VAL A 72 1.35 8.22 -33.22
C VAL A 72 2.49 7.36 -32.68
#